data_AF-A0A537J2L0-F1
#
_entry.id   AF-A0A537J2L0-F1
#
_cell.length_a   1.000
_cell.length_b   1.000
_cell.length_c   1.000
_cell.angle_alpha   90.00
_cell.angle_beta   90.00
_cell.angle_gamma   90.00
#
_symmetry.space_group_name_H-M   'P 1'
#
loop_
_entity.id
_entity.type
_entity.pdbx_description
1 polymer ?
#
loop_
_entity_poly.entity_id
_entity_poly.type
_entity_poly.pdbx_seq_one_letter_code
_entity_poly.pdbx_strand_id
1 'polypeptide(L)'
;MDDASNGLVLCEAANDTAFGYHNFFTTTAGHPFYYAIVPALSDTCLAESCPGNDAGCSLHLSETQEQRLTQVASHEFAEMTTDPQLNAWVDPANGENGDICNGESDPLTVGGNTWTVQRIYSKYDDINSSGRVFCLSQAQDPRPRLSPGPTDRPTRA
;
A
#
# COMPACT_ATOMS: atom_id res chain seq x y z
N MET A 1 1.75 -14.12 -12.11
CA MET A 1 1.35 -13.16 -11.06
C MET A 1 0.00 -12.57 -11.42
N ASP A 2 -0.25 -12.40 -12.71
CA ASP A 2 -1.53 -12.02 -13.31
C ASP A 2 -2.76 -12.68 -12.71
N ASP A 3 -3.81 -11.87 -12.62
CA ASP A 3 -5.18 -12.30 -12.44
C ASP A 3 -5.98 -11.92 -13.68
N ALA A 4 -5.85 -12.76 -14.71
CA ALA A 4 -6.53 -12.56 -15.98
C ALA A 4 -8.06 -12.51 -15.85
N SER A 5 -8.64 -13.07 -14.77
CA SER A 5 -10.08 -13.03 -14.53
C SER A 5 -10.57 -11.64 -14.16
N ASN A 6 -9.69 -10.84 -13.54
CA ASN A 6 -9.92 -9.44 -13.20
C ASN A 6 -9.19 -8.46 -14.14
N GLY A 7 -8.56 -8.97 -15.21
CA GLY A 7 -7.83 -8.14 -16.18
C GLY A 7 -6.52 -7.56 -15.63
N LEU A 8 -5.99 -8.15 -14.55
CA LEU A 8 -4.74 -7.72 -13.92
C LEU A 8 -3.57 -8.47 -14.55
N VAL A 9 -2.68 -7.73 -15.17
CA VAL A 9 -1.43 -8.22 -15.77
C VAL A 9 -0.31 -7.42 -15.15
N LEU A 10 0.72 -8.10 -14.64
CA LEU A 10 1.74 -7.47 -13.80
C LEU A 10 3.15 -7.75 -14.32
N CYS A 11 3.92 -6.69 -14.55
CA CYS A 11 5.31 -6.75 -15.00
C CYS A 11 5.51 -7.51 -16.32
N GLU A 12 4.59 -7.38 -17.27
CA GLU A 12 4.66 -8.01 -18.59
C GLU A 12 4.99 -6.98 -19.69
N ALA A 13 5.60 -7.45 -20.79
CA ALA A 13 6.04 -6.60 -21.91
C ALA A 13 4.91 -5.80 -22.60
N ALA A 14 3.66 -6.21 -22.42
CA ALA A 14 2.51 -5.52 -22.96
C ALA A 14 1.28 -5.72 -22.07
N ASN A 15 0.45 -4.68 -22.00
CA ASN A 15 -0.82 -4.67 -21.28
C ASN A 15 -0.68 -4.80 -19.76
N ASP A 16 0.45 -4.38 -19.16
CA ASP A 16 0.51 -4.21 -17.71
C ASP A 16 -0.57 -3.22 -17.26
N THR A 17 -1.35 -3.63 -16.27
CA THR A 17 -2.46 -2.85 -15.72
C THR A 17 -2.27 -2.50 -14.25
N ALA A 18 -1.26 -3.07 -13.56
CA ALA A 18 -1.01 -2.80 -12.15
C ALA A 18 0.38 -3.28 -11.68
N PHE A 19 0.93 -2.59 -10.68
CA PHE A 19 2.18 -3.01 -10.01
C PHE A 19 1.98 -3.93 -8.82
N GLY A 20 0.74 -4.15 -8.42
CA GLY A 20 0.32 -5.03 -7.35
C GLY A 20 -1.19 -5.23 -7.41
N TYR A 21 -1.70 -6.15 -6.60
CA TYR A 21 -3.13 -6.18 -6.27
C TYR A 21 -3.33 -6.93 -4.96
N HIS A 22 -4.44 -6.67 -4.29
CA HIS A 22 -4.98 -7.55 -3.26
C HIS A 22 -6.27 -8.22 -3.73
N ASN A 23 -6.53 -9.40 -3.18
CA ASN A 23 -7.72 -10.18 -3.49
C ASN A 23 -8.01 -11.17 -2.37
N PHE A 24 -9.08 -11.94 -2.52
CA PHE A 24 -9.57 -12.85 -1.52
C PHE A 24 -10.16 -14.11 -2.14
N PHE A 25 -10.15 -15.18 -1.36
CA PHE A 25 -10.91 -16.39 -1.68
C PHE A 25 -11.46 -17.04 -0.41
N THR A 26 -12.41 -17.95 -0.57
CA THR A 26 -12.90 -18.77 0.53
C THR A 26 -12.11 -20.08 0.55
N THR A 27 -11.44 -20.36 1.67
CA THR A 27 -10.72 -21.61 1.89
C THR A 27 -11.67 -22.83 1.85
N THR A 28 -11.13 -24.03 1.72
CA THR A 28 -11.92 -25.28 1.79
C THR A 28 -12.70 -25.42 3.11
N ALA A 29 -12.21 -24.80 4.20
CA ALA A 29 -12.90 -24.78 5.50
C ALA A 29 -14.02 -23.72 5.59
N GLY A 30 -14.26 -22.93 4.54
CA GLY A 30 -15.31 -21.89 4.52
C GLY A 30 -14.88 -20.56 5.13
N HIS A 31 -13.61 -20.38 5.47
CA HIS A 31 -13.09 -19.11 6.00
C HIS A 31 -12.53 -18.22 4.89
N PRO A 32 -12.73 -16.90 4.95
CA PRO A 32 -12.10 -15.98 4.02
C PRO A 32 -10.58 -15.96 4.23
N PHE A 33 -9.85 -15.88 3.13
CA PHE A 33 -8.41 -15.69 3.09
C PHE A 33 -8.11 -14.49 2.20
N TYR A 34 -7.37 -13.52 2.75
CA TYR A 34 -7.02 -12.27 2.10
C TYR A 34 -5.53 -12.29 1.78
N TYR A 35 -5.15 -11.80 0.60
CA TYR A 35 -3.77 -11.78 0.17
C TYR A 35 -3.49 -10.60 -0.74
N ALA A 36 -2.22 -10.22 -0.82
CA ALA A 36 -1.70 -9.30 -1.81
C ALA A 36 -0.61 -9.98 -2.64
N ILE A 37 -0.53 -9.62 -3.91
CA ILE A 37 0.52 -10.03 -4.83
C ILE A 37 1.29 -8.79 -5.25
N VAL A 38 2.59 -8.83 -5.02
CA VAL A 38 3.54 -7.84 -5.52
C VAL A 38 4.57 -8.60 -6.38
N PRO A 39 4.75 -8.25 -7.67
CA PRO A 39 5.73 -8.88 -8.54
C PRO A 39 7.14 -8.39 -8.17
N ALA A 40 8.15 -8.78 -8.93
CA ALA A 40 9.54 -8.44 -8.61
C ALA A 40 9.85 -6.93 -8.70
N LEU A 41 9.07 -6.16 -9.47
CA LEU A 41 9.27 -4.71 -9.69
C LEU A 41 10.71 -4.33 -10.08
N SER A 42 11.35 -5.17 -10.91
CA SER A 42 12.69 -4.92 -11.45
C SER A 42 12.71 -3.73 -12.42
N ASP A 43 13.90 -3.26 -12.78
CA ASP A 43 14.05 -2.21 -13.81
C ASP A 43 13.48 -2.66 -15.15
N THR A 44 13.61 -3.95 -15.48
CA THR A 44 13.00 -4.53 -16.68
C THR A 44 11.48 -4.48 -16.59
N CYS A 45 10.89 -4.81 -15.44
CA CYS A 45 9.44 -4.66 -15.25
C CYS A 45 9.03 -3.20 -15.52
N LEU A 46 9.64 -2.24 -14.84
CA LEU A 46 9.29 -0.83 -15.03
C LEU A 46 9.51 -0.34 -16.45
N ALA A 47 10.62 -0.70 -17.10
CA ALA A 47 10.91 -0.25 -18.46
C ALA A 47 9.84 -0.71 -19.48
N GLU A 48 9.26 -1.89 -19.26
CA GLU A 48 8.20 -2.45 -20.09
C GLU A 48 6.82 -1.87 -19.73
N SER A 49 6.52 -1.75 -18.43
CA SER A 49 5.22 -1.30 -17.91
C SER A 49 5.03 0.22 -17.99
N CYS A 50 6.12 1.00 -17.98
CA CYS A 50 6.13 2.45 -17.91
C CYS A 50 6.73 3.10 -19.16
N PRO A 51 5.92 3.37 -20.20
CA PRO A 51 6.40 4.09 -21.37
C PRO A 51 6.85 5.51 -21.01
N GLY A 52 7.81 6.04 -21.76
CA GLY A 52 8.27 7.43 -21.58
C GLY A 52 9.25 7.62 -20.41
N ASN A 53 10.03 6.59 -20.06
CA ASN A 53 11.03 6.63 -18.99
C ASN A 53 10.37 7.02 -17.66
N ASP A 54 9.32 6.28 -17.27
CA ASP A 54 8.61 6.36 -15.98
C ASP A 54 7.97 7.69 -15.55
N ALA A 55 8.03 8.75 -16.38
CA ALA A 55 7.57 10.08 -15.99
C ALA A 55 6.07 10.16 -15.63
N GLY A 56 5.25 9.25 -16.13
CA GLY A 56 3.82 9.16 -15.83
C GLY A 56 3.42 7.98 -14.93
N CYS A 57 4.40 7.24 -14.41
CA CYS A 57 4.16 6.10 -13.55
C CYS A 57 4.20 6.47 -12.07
N SER A 58 3.58 5.63 -11.24
CA SER A 58 3.66 5.73 -9.78
C SER A 58 4.98 5.21 -9.19
N LEU A 59 5.77 4.50 -10.00
CA LEU A 59 7.10 3.99 -9.66
C LEU A 59 8.12 4.53 -10.66
N HIS A 60 9.37 4.71 -10.20
CA HIS A 60 10.44 5.30 -11.00
C HIS A 60 11.71 4.45 -11.02
N LEU A 61 12.44 4.46 -12.15
CA LEU A 61 13.74 3.81 -12.31
C LEU A 61 14.84 4.46 -11.45
N SER A 62 14.60 5.68 -10.96
CA SER A 62 15.48 6.34 -9.99
C SER A 62 15.39 5.75 -8.58
N GLU A 63 14.33 4.99 -8.28
CA GLU A 63 14.16 4.26 -7.03
C GLU A 63 14.88 2.93 -7.11
N THR A 64 15.43 2.46 -5.99
CA THR A 64 15.90 1.07 -5.91
C THR A 64 14.72 0.09 -5.99
N GLN A 65 14.99 -1.16 -6.39
CA GLN A 65 13.97 -2.21 -6.41
C GLN A 65 13.30 -2.41 -5.04
N GLU A 66 14.06 -2.30 -3.94
CA GLU A 66 13.53 -2.40 -2.58
C GLU A 66 12.54 -1.28 -2.25
N GLN A 67 12.82 -0.05 -2.70
CA GLN A 67 11.91 1.08 -2.49
C GLN A 67 10.60 0.88 -3.24
N ARG A 68 10.65 0.39 -4.48
CA ARG A 68 9.46 0.05 -5.27
C ARG A 68 8.63 -1.06 -4.60
N LEU A 69 9.28 -2.13 -4.16
CA LEU A 69 8.64 -3.24 -3.45
C LEU A 69 7.95 -2.77 -2.17
N THR A 70 8.61 -1.92 -1.39
CA THR A 70 8.07 -1.46 -0.10
C THR A 70 6.96 -0.43 -0.27
N GLN A 71 7.03 0.42 -1.29
CA GLN A 71 5.94 1.30 -1.70
C GLN A 71 4.69 0.50 -2.07
N VAL A 72 4.79 -0.40 -3.05
CA VAL A 72 3.63 -1.20 -3.50
C VAL A 72 3.13 -2.12 -2.39
N ALA A 73 4.02 -2.79 -1.65
CA ALA A 73 3.57 -3.64 -0.53
C ALA A 73 2.79 -2.85 0.53
N SER A 74 3.17 -1.60 0.82
CA SER A 74 2.42 -0.76 1.75
C SER A 74 1.08 -0.29 1.20
N HIS A 75 0.98 -0.03 -0.12
CA HIS A 75 -0.26 0.25 -0.83
C HIS A 75 -1.22 -0.92 -0.70
N GLU A 76 -0.82 -2.10 -1.19
CA GLU A 76 -1.68 -3.29 -1.21
C GLU A 76 -2.07 -3.75 0.19
N PHE A 77 -1.16 -3.61 1.16
CA PHE A 77 -1.47 -3.96 2.54
C PHE A 77 -2.51 -3.02 3.15
N ALA A 78 -2.42 -1.72 2.88
CA ALA A 78 -3.40 -0.76 3.37
C ALA A 78 -4.79 -1.09 2.82
N GLU A 79 -4.91 -1.31 1.51
CA GLU A 79 -6.18 -1.63 0.86
C GLU A 79 -6.72 -2.98 1.31
N MET A 80 -5.90 -4.04 1.33
CA MET A 80 -6.30 -5.35 1.84
C MET A 80 -6.81 -5.29 3.28
N THR A 81 -6.27 -4.41 4.13
CA THR A 81 -6.74 -4.29 5.52
C THR A 81 -8.01 -3.46 5.68
N THR A 82 -8.26 -2.52 4.77
CA THR A 82 -9.42 -1.62 4.87
C THR A 82 -10.60 -2.03 3.99
N ASP A 83 -10.36 -2.73 2.90
CA ASP A 83 -11.35 -3.28 1.99
C ASP A 83 -10.96 -4.70 1.49
N PRO A 84 -10.81 -5.68 2.40
CA PRO A 84 -10.34 -7.03 2.06
C PRO A 84 -11.21 -7.79 1.05
N GLN A 85 -12.43 -7.32 0.77
CA GLN A 85 -13.40 -8.00 -0.09
C GLN A 85 -13.88 -7.14 -1.26
N LEU A 86 -13.20 -6.02 -1.52
CA LEU A 86 -13.46 -5.11 -2.64
C LEU A 86 -14.92 -4.60 -2.64
N ASN A 87 -15.48 -4.36 -1.47
CA ASN A 87 -16.88 -3.98 -1.28
C ASN A 87 -17.12 -3.01 -0.12
N ALA A 88 -16.07 -2.38 0.40
CA ALA A 88 -16.12 -1.48 1.53
C ALA A 88 -15.63 -0.07 1.18
N TRP A 89 -14.31 0.18 1.25
CA TRP A 89 -13.76 1.53 1.20
C TRP A 89 -13.21 1.89 -0.18
N VAL A 90 -14.13 2.18 -1.11
CA VAL A 90 -13.79 2.62 -2.48
C VAL A 90 -14.45 3.96 -2.82
N ASP A 91 -13.68 4.88 -3.40
CA ASP A 91 -14.19 6.05 -4.10
C ASP A 91 -14.45 5.70 -5.58
N PRO A 92 -15.65 5.94 -6.12
CA PRO A 92 -15.97 5.55 -7.50
C PRO A 92 -15.14 6.23 -8.59
N ALA A 93 -14.49 7.35 -8.29
CA ALA A 93 -13.70 8.11 -9.26
C ALA A 93 -12.20 7.83 -9.14
N ASN A 94 -11.71 7.57 -7.93
CA ASN A 94 -10.29 7.53 -7.62
C ASN A 94 -9.80 6.19 -7.04
N GLY A 95 -10.69 5.23 -6.77
CA GLY A 95 -10.32 3.90 -6.28
C GLY A 95 -10.29 3.79 -4.75
N GLU A 96 -9.53 2.83 -4.24
CA GLU A 96 -9.37 2.57 -2.81
C GLU A 96 -8.41 3.60 -2.15
N ASN A 97 -8.11 3.43 -0.87
CA ASN A 97 -7.31 4.40 -0.11
C ASN A 97 -5.83 4.46 -0.54
N GLY A 98 -5.28 3.40 -1.13
CA GLY A 98 -3.96 3.39 -1.75
C GLY A 98 -4.00 4.05 -3.13
N ASP A 99 -4.99 3.72 -3.96
CA ASP A 99 -5.19 4.30 -5.30
C ASP A 99 -5.26 5.83 -5.30
N ILE A 100 -6.01 6.42 -4.36
CA ILE A 100 -6.16 7.88 -4.22
C ILE A 100 -4.80 8.59 -4.05
N CYS A 101 -3.82 7.89 -3.47
CA CYS A 101 -2.49 8.40 -3.16
C CYS A 101 -1.39 7.69 -3.97
N ASN A 102 -1.76 7.08 -5.11
CA ASN A 102 -0.85 6.28 -5.92
C ASN A 102 0.38 7.11 -6.36
N GLY A 103 1.58 6.59 -6.07
CA GLY A 103 2.85 7.27 -6.36
C GLY A 103 3.28 8.32 -5.35
N GLU A 104 2.46 8.64 -4.34
CA GLU A 104 2.88 9.52 -3.24
C GLU A 104 3.63 8.73 -2.17
N SER A 105 4.96 8.77 -2.20
CA SER A 105 5.81 8.07 -1.24
C SER A 105 6.40 8.96 -0.16
N ASP A 106 6.70 8.35 0.99
CA ASP A 106 7.37 8.97 2.13
C ASP A 106 8.35 7.97 2.80
N PRO A 107 9.39 8.47 3.50
CA PRO A 107 10.25 7.63 4.31
C PRO A 107 9.61 7.26 5.65
N LEU A 108 9.65 5.99 6.01
CA LEU A 108 9.31 5.48 7.34
C LEU A 108 10.55 4.94 8.04
N THR A 109 10.97 5.59 9.11
CA THR A 109 12.12 5.14 9.93
C THR A 109 11.64 4.33 11.13
N VAL A 110 12.08 3.07 11.22
CA VAL A 110 11.82 2.18 12.36
C VAL A 110 13.16 1.69 12.91
N GLY A 111 13.52 2.18 14.10
CA GLY A 111 14.84 1.93 14.68
C GLY A 111 15.94 2.55 13.82
N GLY A 112 16.86 1.72 13.32
CA GLY A 112 17.96 2.15 12.46
C GLY A 112 17.69 2.02 10.95
N ASN A 113 16.51 1.53 10.55
CA ASN A 113 16.18 1.28 9.15
C ASN A 113 15.18 2.32 8.64
N THR A 114 15.31 2.71 7.37
CA THR A 114 14.36 3.59 6.68
C THR A 114 13.81 2.86 5.46
N TRP A 115 12.50 2.86 5.33
CA TRP A 115 11.76 2.20 4.25
C TRP A 115 11.00 3.24 3.44
N THR A 116 10.86 3.04 2.13
CA THR A 116 9.92 3.83 1.33
C THR A 116 8.54 3.22 1.50
N VAL A 117 7.56 4.02 1.89
CA VAL A 117 6.15 3.59 2.00
C VAL A 117 5.28 4.55 1.21
N GLN A 118 4.18 4.05 0.66
CA GLN A 118 3.17 4.90 0.08
C GLN A 118 2.37 5.59 1.20
N ARG A 119 2.08 6.87 1.00
CA ARG A 119 1.08 7.60 1.77
C ARG A 119 -0.30 7.02 1.45
N ILE A 120 -1.17 6.96 2.45
CA ILE A 120 -2.52 6.40 2.35
C ILE A 120 -3.54 7.49 2.62
N TYR A 121 -4.66 7.46 1.91
CA TYR A 121 -5.74 8.42 2.06
C TYR A 121 -6.35 8.40 3.47
N SER A 122 -6.56 9.57 4.06
CA SER A 122 -7.28 9.80 5.32
C SER A 122 -8.48 10.71 5.10
N LYS A 123 -9.69 10.16 5.28
CA LYS A 123 -10.92 10.96 5.18
C LYS A 123 -10.98 12.07 6.23
N TYR A 124 -10.44 11.80 7.42
CA TYR A 124 -10.43 12.75 8.52
C TYR A 124 -9.61 14.00 8.16
N ASP A 125 -8.41 13.81 7.63
CA ASP A 125 -7.52 14.92 7.28
C ASP A 125 -7.98 15.63 6.02
N ASP A 126 -8.53 14.90 5.04
CA ASP A 126 -9.22 15.49 3.88
C ASP A 126 -10.28 16.51 4.32
N ILE A 127 -11.21 16.10 5.19
CA ILE A 127 -12.27 16.99 5.70
C ILE A 127 -11.68 18.17 6.49
N ASN A 128 -10.78 17.90 7.44
CA ASN A 128 -10.26 18.94 8.34
C ASN A 128 -9.32 19.94 7.64
N SER A 129 -8.66 19.51 6.57
CA SER A 129 -7.79 20.36 5.75
C SER A 129 -8.51 21.00 4.58
N SER A 130 -9.80 20.68 4.35
CA SER A 130 -10.56 21.07 3.16
C SER A 130 -9.87 20.63 1.86
N GLY A 131 -9.47 19.36 1.79
CA GLY A 131 -8.83 18.75 0.61
C GLY A 131 -7.37 19.15 0.40
N ARG A 132 -6.71 19.77 1.38
CA ARG A 132 -5.32 20.23 1.24
C ARG A 132 -4.29 19.19 1.68
N VAL A 133 -4.65 18.31 2.60
CA VAL A 133 -3.79 17.28 3.20
C VAL A 133 -4.64 16.04 3.43
N PHE A 134 -4.39 14.97 2.67
CA PHE A 134 -5.19 13.74 2.75
C PHE A 134 -4.38 12.46 2.56
N CYS A 135 -3.30 12.47 1.77
CA CYS A 135 -2.35 11.36 1.74
C CYS A 135 -1.42 11.45 2.95
N LEU A 136 -1.30 10.40 3.76
CA LEU A 136 -0.48 10.42 4.98
C LEU A 136 0.31 9.12 5.11
N SER A 137 1.58 9.22 5.54
CA SER A 137 2.44 8.06 5.82
C SER A 137 2.60 7.78 7.31
N GLN A 138 2.34 8.77 8.17
CA GLN A 138 2.52 8.69 9.63
C GLN A 138 1.44 9.47 10.37
N ALA A 139 0.95 8.91 11.48
CA ALA A 139 0.42 9.72 12.57
C ALA A 139 1.60 10.42 13.26
N GLN A 140 1.38 11.60 13.87
CA GLN A 140 2.40 12.28 14.67
C GLN A 140 2.91 11.44 15.88
N ASP A 141 2.29 10.30 16.17
CA ASP A 141 2.74 9.28 17.12
C ASP A 141 2.05 7.93 16.80
N PRO A 142 2.67 6.98 16.07
CA PRO A 142 2.04 5.71 15.70
C PRO A 142 1.94 4.73 16.86
N ARG A 143 2.30 5.12 18.09
CA ARG A 143 2.10 4.27 19.26
C ARG A 143 0.62 4.23 19.61
N PRO A 144 -0.01 3.05 19.61
CA PRO A 144 -1.25 2.89 20.36
C PRO A 144 -0.96 3.37 21.80
N ARG A 145 -1.77 4.27 22.35
CA ARG A 145 -1.75 4.46 23.81
C ARG A 145 -2.21 3.13 24.40
N LEU A 146 -1.25 2.28 24.79
CA LEU A 146 -1.52 1.14 25.63
C LEU A 146 -1.86 1.69 27.01
N SER A 147 -3.13 2.04 27.23
CA SER A 147 -3.61 2.48 28.53
C SER A 147 -4.94 1.82 28.91
N PRO A 148 -5.00 1.10 30.05
CA PRO A 148 -3.90 0.61 30.87
C PRO A 148 -3.58 -0.86 30.57
N GLY A 149 -2.35 -1.12 30.11
CA GLY A 149 -1.74 -2.44 30.29
C GLY A 149 -1.50 -2.73 31.78
N PRO A 150 -1.25 -4.00 32.18
CA PRO A 150 -1.08 -4.38 33.58
C PRO A 150 0.00 -3.53 34.26
N THR A 151 -0.32 -2.99 35.44
CA THR A 151 0.60 -2.18 36.24
C THR A 151 1.91 -2.91 36.47
N ASP A 152 3.02 -2.24 36.18
CA ASP A 152 4.36 -2.72 36.47
C ASP A 152 4.44 -3.27 37.91
N ARG A 153 5.02 -4.46 38.02
CA ARG A 153 5.21 -5.16 39.29
C ARG A 153 6.09 -4.29 40.20
N PRO A 154 5.71 -4.02 41.46
CA PRO A 154 6.54 -3.21 42.34
C PRO A 154 7.90 -3.87 42.55
N THR A 155 8.96 -3.09 42.36
CA THR A 155 10.32 -3.46 42.73
C THR A 155 10.36 -3.73 44.23
N ARG A 156 10.82 -4.92 44.61
CA ARG A 156 11.09 -5.24 46.01
C ARG A 156 12.24 -4.37 46.51
N ALA A 157 12.03 -3.74 47.67
CA ALA A 157 13.06 -3.13 48.49
C ALA A 157 14.07 -4.17 49.00
#